data_AF-A0A533SQG7-F1
#
_entry.id   AF-A0A533SQG7-F1
#
_cell.length_a   1.000
_cell.length_b   1.000
_cell.length_c   1.000
_cell.angle_alpha   90.00
_cell.angle_beta   90.00
_cell.angle_gamma   90.00
#
_symmetry.space_group_name_H-M   'P 1'
#
loop_
_entity.id
_entity.type
_entity.pdbx_description
1 polymer ?
#
loop_
_entity_poly.entity_id
_entity_poly.type
_entity_poly.pdbx_seq_one_letter_code
_entity_poly.pdbx_strand_id
1 'polypeptide(L)'
;AEEAKAATLAAGRYILVVEGSVSTGDGGVYCCIGGRSSVDLLTEAAKNAVAVIAVGNCATFGGIPKAKPNPTKAVGVMDVITDKPVLNISGCPMNPVNLTATVVHYLTFGALPEMDALHRPLFAFGQLIHNNCERRGHFDRGEFVRAWGDAGHRAGWCLYQMGCKGPITSQNCPIVRYNDGTNWPIGAGHPCIGCAEPDFWDRPTYVPLQLDAFTPPITYPSTGKATDGITAEGAAVTGGAVGAVVGATLAFGYMIMTNRAKSIEPSVNHDEPPDEGDAHGAKPE
;
A
#
# COMPACT_ATOMS: atom_id res chain seq x y z
N ALA A 1 -32.57 8.01 18.31
CA ALA A 1 -31.12 7.82 18.11
C ALA A 1 -30.42 7.47 19.42
N GLU A 2 -30.42 8.36 20.42
CA GLU A 2 -29.75 8.10 21.72
C GLU A 2 -30.28 6.87 22.45
N GLU A 3 -31.59 6.62 22.45
CA GLU A 3 -32.17 5.41 23.08
C GLU A 3 -31.66 4.11 22.42
N ALA A 4 -31.65 4.06 21.09
CA ALA A 4 -31.15 2.90 20.34
C ALA A 4 -29.64 2.67 20.57
N LYS A 5 -28.86 3.76 20.64
CA LYS A 5 -27.44 3.71 21.03
C LYS A 5 -27.31 3.13 22.44
N ALA A 6 -28.00 3.70 23.43
CA ALA A 6 -27.93 3.24 24.83
C ALA A 6 -28.30 1.76 24.98
N ALA A 7 -29.36 1.30 24.29
CA ALA A 7 -29.76 -0.11 24.26
C ALA A 7 -28.65 -1.01 23.69
N THR A 8 -28.00 -0.59 22.60
CA THR A 8 -26.88 -1.33 21.97
C THR A 8 -25.66 -1.39 22.91
N LEU A 9 -25.30 -0.26 23.52
CA LEU A 9 -24.17 -0.19 24.45
C LEU A 9 -24.39 -1.07 25.69
N ALA A 10 -25.63 -1.13 26.20
CA ALA A 10 -26.00 -1.99 27.32
C ALA A 10 -25.98 -3.48 26.94
N ALA A 11 -26.40 -3.83 25.72
CA ALA A 11 -26.39 -5.21 25.23
C ALA A 11 -24.97 -5.78 25.05
N GLY A 12 -24.01 -4.92 24.68
CA GLY A 12 -22.60 -5.32 24.50
C GLY A 12 -22.37 -6.25 23.32
N ARG A 13 -21.17 -6.82 23.25
CA ARG A 13 -20.75 -7.81 22.23
C ARG A 13 -20.86 -7.33 20.78
N TYR A 14 -20.73 -6.02 20.55
CA TYR A 14 -20.69 -5.42 19.22
C TYR A 14 -19.27 -5.06 18.80
N ILE A 15 -19.06 -4.93 17.49
CA ILE A 15 -17.89 -4.25 16.93
C ILE A 15 -18.21 -2.77 16.85
N LEU A 16 -17.34 -1.93 17.40
CA LEU A 16 -17.44 -0.48 17.27
C LEU A 16 -16.64 -0.03 16.03
N VAL A 17 -17.29 0.61 15.07
CA VAL A 17 -16.60 1.25 13.95
C VAL A 17 -16.50 2.75 14.23
N VAL A 18 -15.29 3.31 14.11
CA VAL A 18 -15.03 4.72 14.40
C VAL A 18 -14.43 5.38 13.17
N GLU A 19 -15.09 6.44 12.70
CA GLU A 19 -14.61 7.33 11.65
C GLU A 19 -14.30 8.71 12.22
N GLY A 20 -13.25 9.34 11.72
CA GLY A 20 -12.79 10.66 12.18
C GLY A 20 -11.76 10.60 13.32
N SER A 21 -10.98 11.67 13.44
CA SER A 21 -10.01 11.83 14.53
C SER A 21 -10.70 12.23 15.82
N VAL A 22 -10.08 11.92 16.96
CA VAL A 22 -10.59 12.31 18.28
C VAL A 22 -9.92 13.62 18.72
N SER A 23 -10.70 14.66 19.02
CA SER A 23 -10.15 15.94 19.48
C SER A 23 -10.03 15.94 21.00
N THR A 24 -8.80 16.05 21.52
CA THR A 24 -8.51 16.05 22.97
C THR A 24 -8.23 17.45 23.53
N GLY A 25 -8.12 18.47 22.68
CA GLY A 25 -7.86 19.85 23.06
C GLY A 25 -8.97 20.46 23.90
N ASP A 26 -8.60 21.32 24.85
CA ASP A 26 -9.51 22.11 25.69
C ASP A 26 -10.65 21.30 26.34
N GLY A 27 -10.33 20.08 26.80
CA GLY A 27 -11.32 19.18 27.41
C GLY A 27 -12.24 18.49 26.41
N GLY A 28 -11.85 18.41 25.13
CA GLY A 28 -12.60 17.71 24.07
C GLY A 28 -13.71 18.54 23.42
N VAL A 29 -13.78 19.84 23.70
CA VAL A 29 -14.88 20.73 23.26
C VAL A 29 -14.97 20.94 21.75
N TYR A 30 -13.91 20.62 21.01
CA TYR A 30 -13.85 20.80 19.55
C TYR A 30 -14.76 19.85 18.76
N CYS A 31 -15.24 18.77 19.39
CA CYS A 31 -16.26 17.89 18.80
C CYS A 31 -17.21 17.40 19.90
N CYS A 32 -18.43 17.93 19.89
CA CYS A 32 -19.46 17.62 20.88
C CYS A 32 -20.77 17.18 20.22
N ILE A 33 -21.36 16.11 20.71
CA ILE A 33 -22.66 15.58 20.26
C ILE A 33 -23.53 15.38 21.50
N GLY A 34 -24.73 15.97 21.50
CA GLY A 34 -25.63 15.88 22.66
C GLY A 34 -25.03 16.44 23.95
N GLY A 35 -24.15 17.44 23.86
CA GLY A 35 -23.48 18.06 25.01
C GLY A 35 -22.30 17.26 25.59
N ARG A 36 -21.89 16.16 24.95
CA ARG A 36 -20.76 15.32 25.38
C ARG A 36 -19.64 15.35 24.36
N SER A 37 -18.39 15.30 24.84
CA SER A 37 -17.22 15.32 23.95
C SER A 37 -17.11 14.01 23.16
N SER A 38 -16.46 14.07 21.99
CA SER A 38 -16.13 12.87 21.21
C SER A 38 -15.29 11.87 21.99
N VAL A 39 -14.42 12.33 22.90
CA VAL A 39 -13.63 11.49 23.82
C VAL A 39 -14.55 10.70 24.76
N ASP A 40 -15.53 11.36 25.38
CA ASP A 40 -16.47 10.71 26.30
C ASP A 40 -17.33 9.69 25.58
N LEU A 41 -17.80 10.03 24.38
CA LEU A 41 -18.65 9.18 23.56
C LEU A 41 -17.90 7.95 23.06
N LEU A 42 -16.65 8.12 22.60
CA LEU A 42 -15.79 7.02 22.19
C LEU A 42 -15.49 6.10 23.37
N THR A 43 -15.11 6.65 24.52
CA THR A 43 -14.77 5.87 25.72
C THR A 43 -15.97 5.05 26.21
N GLU A 44 -17.16 5.65 26.26
CA GLU A 44 -18.40 4.94 26.62
C GLU A 44 -18.71 3.84 25.60
N ALA A 45 -18.67 4.16 24.30
CA ALA A 45 -19.00 3.23 23.24
C ALA A 45 -18.02 2.05 23.18
N ALA A 46 -16.75 2.26 23.50
CA ALA A 46 -15.73 1.24 23.48
C ALA A 46 -15.86 0.25 24.66
N LYS A 47 -16.49 0.62 25.77
CA LYS A 47 -16.46 -0.15 27.03
C LYS A 47 -16.93 -1.61 26.88
N ASN A 48 -18.03 -1.84 26.15
CA ASN A 48 -18.63 -3.16 25.98
C ASN A 48 -18.44 -3.73 24.56
N ALA A 49 -17.57 -3.09 23.75
CA ALA A 49 -17.23 -3.57 22.42
C ALA A 49 -16.26 -4.75 22.49
N VAL A 50 -16.41 -5.73 21.61
CA VAL A 50 -15.44 -6.85 21.49
C VAL A 50 -14.15 -6.43 20.80
N ALA A 51 -14.25 -5.44 19.91
CA ALA A 51 -13.16 -4.85 19.14
C ALA A 51 -13.59 -3.48 18.61
N VAL A 52 -12.59 -2.65 18.30
CA VAL A 52 -12.79 -1.37 17.62
C VAL A 52 -12.13 -1.43 16.24
N ILE A 53 -12.84 -0.98 15.21
CA ILE A 53 -12.30 -0.80 13.86
C ILE A 53 -12.22 0.70 13.59
N ALA A 54 -11.01 1.24 13.53
CA ALA A 54 -10.75 2.63 13.16
C ALA A 54 -10.66 2.72 11.63
N VAL A 55 -11.57 3.46 11.01
CA VAL A 55 -11.66 3.58 9.55
C VAL A 55 -11.20 4.95 9.05
N GLY A 56 -10.31 4.92 8.07
CA GLY A 56 -9.70 6.10 7.48
C GLY A 56 -8.53 6.67 8.29
N ASN A 57 -7.64 7.40 7.62
CA ASN A 57 -6.41 7.94 8.20
C ASN A 57 -6.70 8.84 9.44
N CYS A 58 -7.85 9.52 9.45
CA CYS A 58 -8.30 10.31 10.59
C CYS A 58 -8.45 9.48 11.86
N ALA A 59 -9.18 8.36 11.79
CA ALA A 59 -9.38 7.51 12.96
C ALA A 59 -8.12 6.71 13.31
N THR A 60 -7.30 6.32 12.34
CA THR A 60 -6.11 5.50 12.60
C THR A 60 -4.94 6.32 13.16
N PHE A 61 -4.69 7.51 12.60
CA PHE A 61 -3.47 8.29 12.88
C PHE A 61 -3.72 9.77 13.17
N GLY A 62 -4.97 10.23 13.19
CA GLY A 62 -5.36 11.63 13.41
C GLY A 62 -5.62 12.43 12.13
N GLY A 63 -5.16 11.98 10.96
CA GLY A 63 -5.53 12.54 9.65
C GLY A 63 -5.26 14.03 9.45
N ILE A 64 -6.06 14.67 8.60
CA ILE A 64 -5.92 16.10 8.31
C ILE A 64 -6.10 16.98 9.56
N PRO A 65 -6.99 16.67 10.54
CA PRO A 65 -7.10 17.50 11.75
C PRO A 65 -5.83 17.48 12.63
N LYS A 66 -5.04 16.41 12.57
CA LYS A 66 -3.74 16.29 13.29
C LYS A 66 -2.58 16.95 12.54
N ALA A 67 -2.69 17.15 11.23
CA ALA A 67 -1.63 17.81 10.46
C ALA A 67 -1.25 19.16 11.09
N LYS A 68 0.00 19.59 10.89
CA LYS A 68 0.49 20.83 11.53
C LYS A 68 -0.43 22.02 11.19
N PRO A 69 -0.82 22.84 12.19
CA PRO A 69 -0.29 22.89 13.57
C PRO A 69 -1.06 22.07 14.62
N ASN A 70 -2.00 21.19 14.24
CA ASN A 70 -2.86 20.42 15.15
C ASN A 70 -3.61 21.26 16.21
N PRO A 71 -4.47 22.22 15.80
CA PRO A 71 -5.10 23.16 16.73
C PRO A 71 -6.06 22.50 17.73
N THR A 72 -6.66 21.35 17.37
CA THR A 72 -7.66 20.68 18.23
C THR A 72 -7.07 19.54 19.07
N LYS A 73 -5.74 19.35 19.03
CA LYS A 73 -5.04 18.16 19.56
C LYS A 73 -5.73 16.87 19.12
N ALA A 74 -5.98 16.77 17.81
CA ALA A 74 -6.53 15.59 17.16
C ALA A 74 -5.55 14.42 17.26
N VAL A 75 -6.09 13.25 17.60
CA VAL A 75 -5.38 11.98 17.76
C VAL A 75 -6.15 10.83 17.09
N GLY A 76 -5.50 9.67 16.93
CA GLY A 76 -6.14 8.45 16.48
C GLY A 76 -6.91 7.75 17.61
N VAL A 77 -7.70 6.74 17.26
CA VAL A 77 -8.50 5.97 18.21
C VAL A 77 -7.62 5.22 19.21
N MET A 78 -6.49 4.67 18.77
CA MET A 78 -5.56 3.94 19.65
C MET A 78 -4.86 4.83 20.68
N ASP A 79 -4.85 6.16 20.48
CA ASP A 79 -4.31 7.10 21.46
C ASP A 79 -5.29 7.30 22.65
N VAL A 80 -6.56 6.91 22.48
CA VAL A 80 -7.62 7.04 23.50
C VAL A 80 -8.04 5.67 24.05
N ILE A 81 -8.14 4.67 23.17
CA ILE A 81 -8.60 3.32 23.51
C ILE A 81 -7.41 2.36 23.56
N THR A 82 -7.03 1.94 24.76
CA THR A 82 -5.82 1.13 25.02
C THR A 82 -6.12 -0.22 25.69
N ASP A 83 -7.37 -0.47 26.07
CA ASP A 83 -7.82 -1.61 26.86
C ASP A 83 -8.54 -2.70 26.06
N LYS A 84 -8.60 -2.59 24.72
CA LYS A 84 -9.20 -3.61 23.83
C LYS A 84 -8.52 -3.66 22.47
N PRO A 85 -8.76 -4.72 21.66
CA PRO A 85 -8.24 -4.80 20.31
C PRO A 85 -8.76 -3.64 19.44
N VAL A 86 -7.83 -2.93 18.81
CA VAL A 86 -8.11 -1.92 17.79
C VAL A 86 -7.46 -2.34 16.48
N LEU A 87 -8.26 -2.44 15.42
CA LEU A 87 -7.81 -2.71 14.05
C LEU A 87 -7.96 -1.43 13.21
N ASN A 88 -6.87 -1.06 12.54
CA ASN A 88 -6.77 0.15 11.72
C ASN A 88 -6.97 -0.17 10.24
N ILE A 89 -7.95 0.45 9.61
CA ILE A 89 -8.12 0.44 8.14
C ILE A 89 -7.84 1.85 7.63
N SER A 90 -6.56 2.17 7.41
CA SER A 90 -6.14 3.52 7.00
C SER A 90 -6.45 3.80 5.51
N GLY A 91 -6.30 5.08 5.12
CA GLY A 91 -6.62 5.60 3.78
C GLY A 91 -7.49 6.86 3.85
N CYS A 92 -7.54 7.67 2.78
CA CYS A 92 -8.29 8.93 2.77
C CYS A 92 -9.13 9.08 1.48
N PRO A 93 -10.24 8.32 1.32
CA PRO A 93 -10.80 7.36 2.29
C PRO A 93 -10.15 5.97 2.20
N MET A 94 -10.45 5.13 3.20
CA MET A 94 -10.16 3.70 3.13
C MET A 94 -10.96 3.02 2.01
N ASN A 95 -10.48 1.87 1.52
CA ASN A 95 -11.19 1.10 0.51
C ASN A 95 -12.33 0.28 1.14
N PRO A 96 -13.60 0.45 0.70
CA PRO A 96 -14.74 -0.25 1.31
C PRO A 96 -14.61 -1.78 1.28
N VAL A 97 -13.94 -2.34 0.26
CA VAL A 97 -13.68 -3.80 0.17
C VAL A 97 -12.88 -4.28 1.37
N ASN A 98 -11.93 -3.48 1.86
CA ASN A 98 -11.09 -3.85 3.00
C ASN A 98 -11.90 -3.89 4.30
N LEU A 99 -12.84 -2.95 4.49
CA LEU A 99 -13.77 -2.97 5.64
C LEU A 99 -14.71 -4.17 5.55
N THR A 100 -15.35 -4.38 4.41
CA THR A 100 -16.24 -5.52 4.20
C THR A 100 -15.52 -6.85 4.43
N ALA A 101 -14.33 -7.03 3.87
CA ALA A 101 -13.52 -8.23 4.08
C ALA A 101 -13.16 -8.45 5.55
N THR A 102 -12.83 -7.38 6.29
CA THR A 102 -12.55 -7.46 7.73
C THR A 102 -13.76 -7.92 8.53
N VAL A 103 -14.95 -7.36 8.26
CA VAL A 103 -16.19 -7.73 8.93
C VAL A 103 -16.58 -9.17 8.59
N VAL A 104 -16.52 -9.56 7.31
CA VAL A 104 -16.83 -10.93 6.88
C VAL A 104 -15.85 -11.94 7.48
N HIS A 105 -14.56 -11.60 7.56
CA HIS A 105 -13.56 -12.44 8.23
C HIS A 105 -13.94 -12.69 9.70
N TYR A 106 -14.28 -11.63 10.44
CA TYR A 106 -14.70 -11.78 11.83
C TYR A 106 -15.96 -12.63 11.98
N LEU A 107 -16.97 -12.42 11.13
CA LEU A 107 -18.21 -13.20 11.15
C LEU A 107 -17.98 -14.68 10.82
N THR A 108 -17.01 -14.98 9.96
CA THR A 108 -16.71 -16.35 9.51
C THR A 108 -15.84 -17.11 10.50
N PHE A 109 -14.82 -16.45 11.05
CA PHE A 109 -13.78 -17.11 11.85
C PHE A 109 -13.84 -16.76 13.35
N GLY A 110 -14.69 -15.83 13.76
CA GLY A 110 -14.82 -15.40 15.15
C GLY A 110 -13.62 -14.60 15.68
N ALA A 111 -12.70 -14.17 14.81
CA ALA A 111 -11.47 -13.47 15.16
C ALA A 111 -11.14 -12.36 14.16
N LEU A 112 -10.43 -11.33 14.63
CA LEU A 112 -9.84 -10.31 13.76
C LEU A 112 -8.74 -10.94 12.88
N PRO A 113 -8.52 -10.45 11.66
CA PRO A 113 -7.43 -10.91 10.80
C PRO A 113 -6.06 -10.56 11.40
N GLU A 114 -5.01 -11.22 10.92
CA GLU A 114 -3.63 -10.86 11.26
C GLU A 114 -3.29 -9.42 10.84
N MET A 115 -2.49 -8.74 11.65
CA MET A 115 -2.19 -7.32 11.49
C MET A 115 -0.68 -7.04 11.43
N ASP A 116 -0.30 -5.94 10.80
CA ASP A 116 1.05 -5.39 10.88
C ASP A 116 1.28 -4.63 12.20
N ALA A 117 2.49 -4.07 12.35
CA ALA A 117 2.88 -3.30 13.54
C ALA A 117 2.07 -2.00 13.75
N LEU A 118 1.36 -1.52 12.73
CA LEU A 118 0.44 -0.37 12.81
C LEU A 118 -1.02 -0.82 13.01
N HIS A 119 -1.23 -2.09 13.35
CA HIS A 119 -2.54 -2.72 13.56
C HIS A 119 -3.40 -2.73 12.30
N ARG A 120 -2.79 -2.80 11.11
CA ARG A 120 -3.51 -2.84 9.83
C ARG A 120 -3.58 -4.27 9.29
N PRO A 121 -4.70 -4.71 8.70
CA PRO A 121 -4.85 -6.09 8.25
C PRO A 121 -3.85 -6.44 7.12
N LEU A 122 -3.11 -7.53 7.27
CA LEU A 122 -2.02 -7.91 6.35
C LEU A 122 -2.49 -8.12 4.91
N PHE A 123 -3.72 -8.61 4.71
CA PHE A 123 -4.26 -8.80 3.35
C PHE A 123 -4.41 -7.49 2.57
N ALA A 124 -4.53 -6.35 3.25
CA ALA A 124 -4.71 -5.04 2.62
C ALA A 124 -3.46 -4.14 2.71
N PHE A 125 -2.63 -4.31 3.74
CA PHE A 125 -1.50 -3.43 4.04
C PHE A 125 -0.15 -4.16 4.15
N GLY A 126 -0.12 -5.47 3.90
CA GLY A 126 1.10 -6.29 4.04
C GLY A 126 2.17 -6.05 2.96
N GLN A 127 1.88 -5.25 1.93
CA GLN A 127 2.80 -4.96 0.84
C GLN A 127 2.77 -3.48 0.46
N LEU A 128 3.92 -2.98 0.00
CA LEU A 128 4.03 -1.64 -0.58
C LEU A 128 3.28 -1.56 -1.91
N ILE A 129 2.66 -0.41 -2.18
CA ILE A 129 2.02 -0.09 -3.48
C ILE A 129 3.02 -0.30 -4.62
N HIS A 130 4.27 0.13 -4.45
CA HIS A 130 5.29 0.06 -5.51
C HIS A 130 5.64 -1.38 -5.93
N ASN A 131 5.50 -2.35 -5.03
CA ASN A 131 5.80 -3.76 -5.33
C ASN A 131 4.75 -4.41 -6.24
N ASN A 132 3.54 -3.85 -6.30
CA ASN A 132 2.42 -4.40 -7.06
C ASN A 132 1.91 -3.43 -8.15
N CYS A 133 2.62 -2.32 -8.39
CA CYS A 133 2.21 -1.28 -9.32
C CYS A 133 2.44 -1.68 -10.78
N GLU A 134 1.43 -1.55 -11.64
CA GLU A 134 1.54 -1.87 -13.08
C GLU A 134 2.56 -1.01 -13.82
N ARG A 135 2.91 0.18 -13.28
CA ARG A 135 3.93 1.07 -13.87
C ARG A 135 5.35 0.72 -13.44
N ARG A 136 5.57 -0.38 -12.70
CA ARG A 136 6.90 -0.77 -12.19
C ARG A 136 7.91 -1.01 -13.32
N GLY A 137 7.50 -1.63 -14.43
CA GLY A 137 8.38 -1.82 -15.58
C GLY A 137 8.90 -0.50 -16.17
N HIS A 138 8.09 0.56 -16.18
CA HIS A 138 8.54 1.91 -16.59
C HIS A 138 9.55 2.50 -15.60
N PHE A 139 9.34 2.28 -14.30
CA PHE A 139 10.28 2.70 -13.28
C PHE A 139 11.67 2.04 -13.49
N ASP A 140 11.70 0.72 -13.69
CA ASP A 140 12.95 -0.04 -13.85
C ASP A 140 13.72 0.35 -15.13
N ARG A 141 13.02 0.84 -16.16
CA ARG A 141 13.62 1.35 -17.41
C ARG A 141 14.00 2.84 -17.38
N GLY A 142 13.71 3.56 -16.29
CA GLY A 142 13.95 5.01 -16.21
C GLY A 142 12.96 5.86 -17.03
N GLU A 143 11.82 5.29 -17.39
CA GLU A 143 10.74 5.96 -18.13
C GLU A 143 9.84 6.72 -17.14
N PHE A 144 10.10 8.02 -16.99
CA PHE A 144 9.44 8.88 -16.04
C PHE A 144 8.63 9.99 -16.69
N VAL A 145 7.47 10.27 -16.10
CA VAL A 145 6.75 11.52 -16.33
C VAL A 145 7.51 12.66 -15.66
N ARG A 146 7.71 13.76 -16.39
CA ARG A 146 8.44 14.95 -15.92
C ARG A 146 7.60 16.22 -15.94
N ALA A 147 6.54 16.24 -16.76
CA ALA A 147 5.56 17.29 -16.79
C ALA A 147 4.16 16.73 -17.03
N TRP A 148 3.15 17.40 -16.47
CA TRP A 148 1.76 17.02 -16.67
C TRP A 148 1.39 17.15 -18.16
N GLY A 149 1.03 16.01 -18.76
CA GLY A 149 0.59 15.94 -20.16
C GLY A 149 1.72 15.72 -21.16
N ASP A 150 2.95 15.52 -20.70
CA ASP A 150 4.05 15.11 -21.58
C ASP A 150 3.79 13.74 -22.24
N ALA A 151 4.66 13.36 -23.19
CA ALA A 151 4.51 12.10 -23.91
C ALA A 151 4.52 10.89 -22.97
N GLY A 152 5.33 10.92 -21.91
CA GLY A 152 5.38 9.86 -20.89
C GLY A 152 4.09 9.78 -20.09
N HIS A 153 3.49 10.92 -19.72
CA HIS A 153 2.23 10.97 -18.99
C HIS A 153 1.11 10.35 -19.81
N ARG A 154 1.02 10.73 -21.09
CA ARG A 154 0.03 10.19 -22.05
C ARG A 154 0.26 8.71 -22.37
N ALA A 155 1.50 8.23 -22.24
CA ALA A 155 1.88 6.84 -22.44
C ALA A 155 1.83 5.98 -21.16
N GLY A 156 1.44 6.53 -20.02
CA GLY A 156 1.32 5.76 -18.77
C GLY A 156 2.64 5.47 -18.05
N TRP A 157 3.69 6.26 -18.28
CA TRP A 157 5.00 6.11 -17.65
C TRP A 157 4.98 6.33 -16.13
N CYS A 158 6.08 6.00 -15.46
CA CYS A 158 6.16 6.06 -14.01
C CYS A 158 6.08 7.50 -13.48
N LEU A 159 5.31 7.69 -12.40
CA LEU A 159 5.07 8.98 -11.75
C LEU A 159 6.05 9.29 -10.61
N TYR A 160 7.15 8.55 -10.49
CA TYR A 160 8.12 8.76 -9.41
C TYR A 160 8.69 10.20 -9.39
N GLN A 161 9.13 10.71 -10.55
CA GLN A 161 9.65 12.08 -10.66
C GLN A 161 8.57 13.16 -10.45
N MET A 162 7.29 12.78 -10.45
CA MET A 162 6.16 13.64 -10.08
C MET A 162 5.84 13.61 -8.58
N GLY A 163 6.62 12.88 -7.76
CA GLY A 163 6.47 12.84 -6.30
C GLY A 163 5.74 11.62 -5.73
N CYS A 164 5.57 10.55 -6.52
CA CYS A 164 4.85 9.35 -6.07
C CYS A 164 5.42 8.75 -4.77
N LYS A 165 4.55 8.57 -3.78
CA LYS A 165 4.85 7.97 -2.46
C LYS A 165 4.59 6.46 -2.38
N GLY A 166 4.23 5.83 -3.49
CA GLY A 166 4.03 4.37 -3.57
C GLY A 166 5.18 3.52 -2.99
N PRO A 167 6.47 3.94 -3.11
CA PRO A 167 7.59 3.20 -2.52
C PRO A 167 7.62 3.14 -0.98
N ILE A 168 6.86 3.99 -0.28
CA ILE A 168 6.80 4.01 1.19
C ILE A 168 5.38 3.86 1.72
N THR A 169 4.42 3.48 0.86
CA THR A 169 3.01 3.38 1.22
C THR A 169 2.55 1.94 1.11
N SER A 170 2.12 1.38 2.23
CA SER A 170 1.51 0.06 2.30
C SER A 170 0.01 0.18 2.06
N GLN A 171 -0.47 -0.35 0.93
CA GLN A 171 -1.90 -0.45 0.62
C GLN A 171 -2.12 -1.30 -0.64
N ASN A 172 -3.25 -1.99 -0.74
CA ASN A 172 -3.64 -2.81 -1.88
C ASN A 172 -4.30 -2.04 -3.05
N CYS A 173 -4.12 -0.71 -3.15
CA CYS A 173 -4.64 0.11 -4.25
C CYS A 173 -4.41 -0.45 -5.67
N PRO A 174 -3.21 -0.92 -6.05
CA PRO A 174 -2.99 -1.42 -7.41
C PRO A 174 -3.72 -2.73 -7.70
N ILE A 175 -4.07 -3.50 -6.65
CA ILE A 175 -4.70 -4.82 -6.76
C ILE A 175 -6.22 -4.67 -6.77
N VAL A 176 -6.78 -4.09 -5.70
CA VAL A 176 -8.24 -4.01 -5.50
C VAL A 176 -8.84 -2.80 -6.19
N ARG A 177 -8.06 -1.72 -6.36
CA ARG A 177 -8.50 -0.43 -6.94
C ARG A 177 -9.70 0.15 -6.19
N TYR A 178 -10.30 1.21 -6.72
CA TYR A 178 -11.49 1.85 -6.17
C TYR A 178 -12.64 1.76 -7.18
N ASN A 179 -13.86 1.90 -6.65
CA ASN A 179 -15.10 1.89 -7.42
C ASN A 179 -15.28 0.58 -8.21
N ASP A 180 -15.38 -0.53 -7.50
CA ASP A 180 -15.56 -1.87 -8.08
C ASP A 180 -14.48 -2.23 -9.11
N GLY A 181 -13.22 -2.05 -8.72
CA GLY A 181 -12.08 -2.36 -9.58
C GLY A 181 -11.81 -1.33 -10.68
N THR A 182 -12.61 -0.27 -10.82
CA THR A 182 -12.52 0.68 -11.94
C THR A 182 -11.13 1.30 -12.06
N ASN A 183 -10.66 2.04 -11.04
CA ASN A 183 -9.37 2.71 -11.12
C ASN A 183 -8.81 3.10 -9.75
N TRP A 184 -7.63 3.69 -9.73
CA TRP A 184 -6.91 4.16 -8.55
C TRP A 184 -6.01 5.35 -8.95
N PRO A 185 -5.43 6.11 -8.02
CA PRO A 185 -4.75 7.38 -8.35
C PRO A 185 -3.68 7.28 -9.43
N ILE A 186 -2.78 6.29 -9.34
CA ILE A 186 -1.71 6.11 -10.33
C ILE A 186 -2.26 5.61 -11.65
N GLY A 187 -3.25 4.71 -11.65
CA GLY A 187 -3.94 4.29 -12.87
C GLY A 187 -4.61 5.47 -13.59
N ALA A 188 -5.09 6.46 -12.84
CA ALA A 188 -5.66 7.72 -13.36
C ALA A 188 -4.61 8.79 -13.72
N GLY A 189 -3.31 8.53 -13.52
CA GLY A 189 -2.22 9.45 -13.89
C GLY A 189 -1.72 10.38 -12.78
N HIS A 190 -2.25 10.27 -11.55
CA HIS A 190 -1.79 11.08 -10.42
C HIS A 190 -0.87 10.28 -9.46
N PRO A 191 0.26 10.85 -8.97
CA PRO A 191 1.11 10.17 -8.02
C PRO A 191 0.35 9.79 -6.75
N CYS A 192 0.70 8.63 -6.16
CA CYS A 192 0.27 8.29 -4.82
C CYS A 192 0.78 9.35 -3.83
N ILE A 193 -0.10 9.85 -2.96
CA ILE A 193 0.24 10.85 -1.94
C ILE A 193 0.59 10.22 -0.57
N GLY A 194 0.44 8.89 -0.44
CA GLY A 194 0.72 8.15 0.78
C GLY A 194 -0.38 8.24 1.85
N CYS A 195 -1.65 8.40 1.43
CA CYS A 195 -2.76 8.65 2.35
C CYS A 195 -3.07 7.53 3.38
N ALA A 196 -2.51 6.33 3.20
CA ALA A 196 -2.60 5.23 4.17
C ALA A 196 -1.51 5.26 5.23
N GLU A 197 -0.52 6.15 5.12
CA GLU A 197 0.59 6.24 6.06
C GLU A 197 0.36 7.33 7.13
N PRO A 198 0.99 7.19 8.32
CA PRO A 198 0.99 8.22 9.34
C PRO A 198 1.56 9.55 8.83
N ASP A 199 0.93 10.65 9.24
CA ASP A 199 1.41 12.03 9.04
C ASP A 199 1.70 12.41 7.57
N PHE A 200 1.02 11.77 6.62
CA PHE A 200 1.26 12.00 5.19
C PHE A 200 0.98 13.44 4.75
N TRP A 201 0.08 14.15 5.43
CA TRP A 201 -0.24 15.56 5.18
C TRP A 201 0.93 16.51 5.41
N ASP A 202 1.84 16.16 6.32
CA ASP A 202 3.04 16.96 6.62
C ASP A 202 4.19 16.66 5.65
N ARG A 203 3.99 15.78 4.66
CA ARG A 203 4.98 15.43 3.64
C ARG A 203 4.69 16.19 2.34
N PRO A 204 5.71 16.70 1.64
CA PRO A 204 5.51 17.37 0.37
C PRO A 204 5.01 16.39 -0.71
N THR A 205 3.83 16.67 -1.28
CA THR A 205 3.16 15.77 -2.23
C THR A 205 3.97 15.55 -3.50
N TYR A 206 4.41 16.63 -4.17
CA TYR A 206 5.07 16.57 -5.49
C TYR A 206 6.60 16.50 -5.44
N VAL A 207 7.17 16.22 -4.28
CA VAL A 207 8.62 16.05 -4.12
C VAL A 207 8.95 14.55 -4.19
N PRO A 208 9.82 14.11 -5.13
CA PRO A 208 10.27 12.73 -5.19
C PRO A 208 10.95 12.31 -3.89
N LEU A 209 10.75 11.04 -3.53
CA LEU A 209 11.48 10.43 -2.40
C LEU A 209 12.94 10.20 -2.80
N GLN A 210 13.84 10.14 -1.83
CA GLN A 210 15.17 9.58 -2.02
C GLN A 210 15.06 8.08 -1.68
N LEU A 211 15.16 7.19 -2.67
CA LEU A 211 14.84 5.76 -2.49
C LEU A 211 15.88 4.98 -1.69
N ASP A 212 17.14 5.40 -1.78
CA ASP A 212 18.27 4.89 -1.00
C ASP A 212 18.09 5.08 0.52
N ALA A 213 17.28 6.05 0.93
CA ALA A 213 16.92 6.26 2.33
C ALA A 213 15.91 5.23 2.88
N PHE A 214 15.20 4.48 2.03
CA PHE A 214 14.08 3.62 2.43
C PHE A 214 14.20 2.15 1.97
N THR A 215 15.15 1.83 1.09
CA THR A 215 15.40 0.44 0.65
C THR A 215 16.91 0.18 0.56
N PRO A 216 17.43 -0.96 1.05
CA PRO A 216 18.84 -1.28 0.89
C PRO A 216 19.24 -1.29 -0.61
N PRO A 217 20.39 -0.67 -0.95
CA PRO A 217 20.76 -0.39 -2.34
C PRO A 217 21.32 -1.65 -3.00
N ILE A 218 20.50 -2.37 -3.77
CA ILE A 218 21.06 -3.40 -4.67
C ILE A 218 20.36 -3.57 -6.02
N THR A 219 19.22 -2.90 -6.29
CA THR A 219 18.46 -3.17 -7.54
C THR A 219 17.76 -2.00 -8.22
N TYR A 220 17.86 -0.75 -7.74
CA TYR A 220 17.19 0.37 -8.41
C TYR A 220 18.09 1.09 -9.43
N PRO A 221 17.58 1.42 -10.64
CA PRO A 221 18.30 2.24 -11.61
C PRO A 221 18.51 3.67 -11.08
N SER A 222 19.53 4.35 -11.58
CA SER A 222 19.81 5.75 -11.23
C SER A 222 18.60 6.64 -11.53
N THR A 223 18.09 7.34 -10.51
CA THR A 223 16.93 8.24 -10.65
C THR A 223 17.32 9.70 -10.94
N GLY A 224 18.60 9.95 -11.25
CA GLY A 224 19.11 11.30 -11.55
C GLY A 224 18.45 11.95 -12.77
N LYS A 225 18.50 13.28 -12.84
CA LYS A 225 18.08 14.02 -14.04
C LYS A 225 18.96 13.59 -15.21
N ALA A 226 18.35 13.25 -16.34
CA ALA A 226 19.10 13.05 -17.59
C ALA A 226 19.76 14.40 -17.94
N THR A 227 21.09 14.42 -17.99
CA THR A 227 21.85 15.57 -18.49
C THR A 227 21.50 15.79 -19.95
N ASP A 228 21.29 17.05 -20.34
CA ASP A 228 20.92 17.48 -21.69
C ASP A 228 21.88 16.90 -22.74
N GLY A 229 21.50 15.78 -23.35
CA GLY A 229 22.37 15.09 -24.32
C GLY A 229 21.86 13.76 -24.85
N ILE A 230 20.58 13.42 -24.65
CA ILE A 230 20.00 12.17 -25.20
C ILE A 230 19.09 12.55 -26.37
N THR A 231 19.62 12.44 -27.59
CA THR A 231 18.81 12.42 -28.81
C THR A 231 18.07 11.08 -28.91
N ALA A 232 16.92 11.06 -29.60
CA ALA A 232 16.06 9.88 -29.72
C ALA A 232 16.77 8.63 -30.28
N GLU A 233 17.90 8.81 -30.97
CA GLU A 233 18.73 7.71 -31.49
C GLU A 233 19.76 7.18 -30.48
N GLY A 234 20.11 7.96 -29.44
CA GLY A 234 21.07 7.58 -28.40
C GLY A 234 20.49 6.75 -27.26
N ALA A 235 19.16 6.66 -27.15
CA ALA A 235 18.48 5.92 -26.09
C ALA A 235 18.64 4.38 -26.21
N ALA A 236 19.04 3.87 -27.38
CA ALA A 236 19.16 2.43 -27.61
C ALA A 236 20.45 1.80 -27.07
N VAL A 237 21.51 2.59 -26.80
CA VAL A 237 22.86 2.02 -26.57
C VAL A 237 23.34 2.13 -25.12
N THR A 238 22.80 3.03 -24.30
CA THR A 238 23.34 3.28 -22.94
C THR A 238 22.63 2.55 -21.80
N GLY A 239 21.48 1.92 -22.01
CA GLY A 239 20.75 1.19 -20.95
C GLY A 239 20.98 -0.33 -20.91
N GLY A 240 21.13 -0.97 -22.08
CA GLY A 240 21.11 -2.44 -22.18
C GLY A 240 22.47 -3.13 -22.06
N ALA A 241 23.54 -2.55 -22.61
CA ALA A 241 24.82 -3.26 -22.75
C ALA A 241 25.69 -3.23 -21.49
N VAL A 242 25.69 -2.12 -20.73
CA VAL A 242 26.58 -1.99 -19.56
C VAL A 242 25.98 -2.65 -18.31
N GLY A 243 24.65 -2.58 -18.13
CA GLY A 243 23.97 -3.18 -16.97
C GLY A 243 23.89 -4.71 -17.02
N ALA A 244 23.60 -5.29 -18.19
CA ALA A 244 23.48 -6.73 -18.33
C ALA A 244 24.84 -7.45 -18.23
N VAL A 245 25.90 -6.88 -18.83
CA VAL A 245 27.22 -7.50 -18.83
C VAL A 245 27.88 -7.40 -17.45
N VAL A 246 27.80 -6.26 -16.76
CA VAL A 246 28.43 -6.12 -15.43
C VAL A 246 27.64 -6.87 -14.35
N GLY A 247 26.29 -6.83 -14.41
CA GLY A 247 25.43 -7.47 -13.42
C GLY A 247 25.50 -9.01 -13.47
N ALA A 248 25.45 -9.61 -14.65
CA ALA A 248 25.51 -11.07 -14.80
C ALA A 248 26.89 -11.62 -14.39
N THR A 249 27.98 -10.92 -14.74
CA THR A 249 29.34 -11.38 -14.45
C THR A 249 29.68 -11.30 -12.96
N LEU A 250 29.18 -10.26 -12.26
CA LEU A 250 29.35 -10.14 -10.81
C LEU A 250 28.47 -11.11 -10.02
N ALA A 251 27.22 -11.35 -10.45
CA ALA A 251 26.34 -12.34 -9.83
C ALA A 251 26.87 -13.77 -9.99
N PHE A 252 27.40 -14.10 -11.17
CA PHE A 252 28.00 -15.41 -11.45
C PHE A 252 29.34 -15.59 -10.69
N GLY A 253 30.18 -14.56 -10.66
CA GLY A 253 31.43 -14.57 -9.87
C GLY A 253 31.18 -14.71 -8.37
N TYR A 254 30.14 -14.06 -7.83
CA TYR A 254 29.73 -14.18 -6.43
C TYR A 254 29.16 -15.56 -6.09
N MET A 255 28.37 -16.18 -6.98
CA MET A 255 27.85 -17.54 -6.79
C MET A 255 28.95 -18.60 -6.77
N ILE A 256 29.98 -18.45 -7.62
CA ILE A 256 31.14 -19.36 -7.65
C ILE A 256 31.99 -19.16 -6.39
N MET A 257 32.29 -17.92 -6.00
CA MET A 257 33.13 -17.63 -4.83
C MET A 257 32.50 -18.05 -3.50
N THR A 258 31.17 -18.08 -3.41
CA THR A 258 30.44 -18.44 -2.18
C THR A 258 30.03 -19.91 -2.11
N ASN A 259 30.44 -20.76 -3.07
CA ASN A 259 30.06 -22.18 -3.17
C ASN A 259 28.53 -22.44 -3.20
N ARG A 260 27.70 -21.41 -3.47
CA ARG A 260 26.24 -21.52 -3.54
C ARG A 260 25.73 -22.22 -4.80
N ALA A 261 26.60 -22.49 -5.77
CA ALA A 261 26.28 -23.29 -6.97
C ALA A 261 26.06 -24.79 -6.65
N LYS A 262 26.62 -25.31 -5.54
CA LYS A 262 26.49 -26.74 -5.18
C LYS A 262 25.07 -27.15 -4.79
N SER A 263 24.17 -26.20 -4.50
CA SER A 263 22.77 -26.48 -4.16
C SER A 263 21.81 -26.33 -5.33
N ILE A 264 22.31 -26.14 -6.56
CA ILE A 264 21.50 -25.93 -7.78
C ILE A 264 22.04 -26.84 -8.89
N GLU A 265 22.30 -28.11 -8.59
CA GLU A 265 22.34 -29.14 -9.63
C GLU A 265 20.92 -29.69 -9.78
N PRO A 266 20.24 -29.47 -10.92
CA PRO A 266 18.97 -30.11 -11.19
C PRO A 266 19.20 -31.62 -11.31
N SER A 267 18.45 -32.42 -10.55
CA SER A 267 18.41 -33.87 -10.82
C SER A 267 17.62 -34.09 -12.10
N VAL A 268 18.32 -34.54 -13.15
CA VAL A 268 17.69 -34.96 -14.40
C VAL A 268 17.26 -36.40 -14.21
N ASN A 269 15.95 -36.63 -14.20
CA ASN A 269 15.39 -37.97 -14.19
C ASN A 269 15.47 -38.53 -15.62
N HIS A 270 16.12 -39.69 -15.81
CA HIS A 270 16.43 -40.27 -17.13
C HIS A 270 15.35 -41.20 -17.68
N ASP A 271 14.15 -41.19 -17.10
CA ASP A 271 13.07 -42.05 -17.57
C ASP A 271 12.30 -41.35 -18.72
N GLU A 272 12.58 -41.80 -19.93
CA GLU A 272 11.92 -41.37 -21.17
C GLU A 272 10.49 -41.94 -21.23
N PRO A 273 9.44 -41.12 -21.39
CA PRO A 273 8.08 -41.62 -21.59
C PRO A 273 7.93 -42.20 -23.02
N PRO A 274 7.11 -43.26 -23.21
CA PRO A 274 6.99 -43.91 -24.50
C PRO A 274 6.28 -43.03 -25.53
N ASP A 275 6.81 -43.10 -26.75
CA ASP A 275 6.38 -42.42 -27.98
C ASP A 275 4.95 -42.83 -28.39
N GLU A 276 3.98 -41.93 -28.24
CA GLU A 276 2.66 -42.06 -28.87
C GLU A 276 2.72 -41.48 -30.28
N GLY A 277 2.92 -42.37 -31.25
CA GLY A 277 3.01 -42.05 -32.66
C GLY A 277 1.72 -41.45 -33.24
N ASP A 278 1.87 -40.31 -33.91
CA ASP A 278 0.93 -39.73 -34.84
C ASP A 278 0.69 -40.66 -36.04
N ALA A 279 -0.54 -41.19 -36.18
CA ALA A 279 -0.99 -41.91 -37.36
C ALA A 279 -2.43 -41.51 -37.75
N HIS A 280 -2.63 -40.23 -38.09
CA HIS A 280 -3.76 -39.81 -38.90
C HIS A 280 -3.30 -38.99 -40.11
N GLY A 281 -2.91 -39.71 -41.16
CA GLY A 281 -2.66 -39.17 -42.50
C GLY A 281 -3.14 -40.14 -43.56
N ALA A 282 -4.42 -40.01 -43.93
CA ALA A 282 -5.05 -40.73 -45.03
C ALA A 282 -4.43 -40.39 -46.40
N LYS A 283 -4.42 -41.35 -47.33
CA LYS A 283 -4.51 -41.16 -48.79
C LYS A 283 -4.73 -42.52 -49.53
N PRO A 284 -5.11 -42.53 -50.82
CA PRO A 284 -6.36 -43.15 -51.27
C PRO A 284 -6.18 -44.33 -52.23
N GLU A 285 -7.20 -45.20 -52.31
CA GLU A 285 -7.80 -45.82 -53.51
C GLU A 285 -9.01 -46.66 -53.10
#